data_AF-J2WZR0-F1
#
_entry.id   AF-J2WZR0-F1
#
_cell.length_a   1.000
_cell.length_b   1.000
_cell.length_c   1.000
_cell.angle_alpha   90.00
_cell.angle_beta   90.00
_cell.angle_gamma   90.00
#
_symmetry.space_group_name_H-M   'P 1'
#
loop_
_entity.id
_entity.type
_entity.pdbx_description
1 polymer ?
#
loop_
_entity_poly.entity_id
_entity_poly.type
_entity_poly.pdbx_seq_one_letter_code
_entity_poly.pdbx_strand_id
1 'polypeptide(L)' 'MSNGTLLVATVGQAVIRSADDGRTWHRLGLGQDLEFDAITRSLSFHPGVPEVIYAGTDIGLCVSHDTGGHWR' A
#
# COMPACT_ATOMS: atom_id res chain seq x y z
N MET A 1 -9.82 -9.61 -19.74
CA MET A 1 -10.25 -8.75 -18.61
C MET A 1 -8.98 -8.29 -17.92
N SER A 2 -8.82 -6.99 -17.67
CA SER A 2 -7.69 -6.50 -16.86
C SER A 2 -7.97 -6.79 -15.39
N ASN A 3 -6.99 -7.31 -14.67
CA ASN A 3 -7.12 -7.50 -13.22
C ASN A 3 -7.01 -6.15 -12.48
N GLY A 4 -7.76 -5.99 -11.40
CA GLY A 4 -7.67 -4.88 -10.49
C GLY A 4 -6.56 -5.02 -9.46
N THR A 5 -6.10 -3.88 -8.93
CA THR A 5 -5.19 -3.83 -7.78
C THR A 5 -5.99 -3.58 -6.51
N LEU A 6 -5.70 -4.35 -5.46
CA LEU A 6 -6.25 -4.18 -4.12
C LEU A 6 -5.13 -3.89 -3.12
N LEU A 7 -5.41 -3.00 -2.17
CA LEU A 7 -4.52 -2.66 -1.07
C LEU A 7 -5.29 -2.83 0.24
N VAL A 8 -4.65 -3.45 1.23
CA VAL A 8 -5.22 -3.64 2.57
C VAL A 8 -4.26 -3.07 3.60
N ALA A 9 -4.78 -2.17 4.43
CA ALA A 9 -4.10 -1.67 5.61
C ALA A 9 -4.21 -2.70 6.74
N THR A 10 -3.09 -3.02 7.37
CA THR A 10 -2.99 -4.04 8.41
C THR A 10 -2.30 -3.49 9.66
N VAL A 11 -2.51 -4.19 10.77
CA VAL A 11 -1.71 -4.05 11.99
C VAL A 11 -0.55 -5.05 11.91
N GLY A 12 0.69 -4.58 11.95
CA GLY A 12 1.90 -5.43 12.01
C GLY A 12 2.45 -5.89 10.65
N GLN A 13 1.78 -5.62 9.53
CA GLN A 13 2.31 -5.88 8.18
C GLN A 13 2.18 -4.69 7.24
N ALA A 14 1.95 -3.50 7.78
CA ALA A 14 1.72 -2.26 7.05
C ALA A 14 0.64 -2.42 5.95
N VAL A 15 1.04 -2.36 4.68
CA VAL A 15 0.17 -2.54 3.52
C VAL A 15 0.48 -3.86 2.82
N ILE A 16 -0.56 -4.65 2.52
CA ILE A 16 -0.44 -5.79 1.61
C ILE A 16 -1.15 -5.51 0.29
N ARG A 17 -0.59 -6.01 -0.81
CA ARG A 17 -1.04 -5.70 -2.17
C ARG A 17 -1.38 -6.95 -2.96
N SER A 18 -2.47 -6.90 -3.69
CA SER A 18 -2.82 -7.86 -4.73
C SER A 18 -2.90 -7.14 -6.08
N ALA A 19 -2.40 -7.78 -7.14
CA ALA A 19 -2.50 -7.29 -8.52
C ALA A 19 -3.42 -8.17 -9.39
N ASP A 20 -4.18 -9.06 -8.75
CA ASP A 20 -4.96 -10.09 -9.42
C ASP A 20 -6.35 -10.30 -8.80
N ASP A 21 -7.02 -9.20 -8.46
CA ASP A 21 -8.36 -9.17 -7.84
C ASP A 21 -8.43 -9.93 -6.49
N GLY A 22 -7.33 -9.97 -5.74
CA GLY A 22 -7.25 -10.63 -4.45
C GLY A 22 -6.98 -12.13 -4.50
N ARG A 23 -6.60 -12.69 -5.66
CA ARG A 23 -6.24 -14.12 -5.80
C ARG A 23 -4.90 -14.44 -5.14
N THR A 24 -3.92 -13.55 -5.28
CA THR A 24 -2.62 -13.62 -4.61
C THR A 24 -2.30 -12.30 -3.92
N TRP A 25 -1.56 -12.39 -2.82
CA TRP A 25 -1.20 -11.26 -1.97
C TRP A 25 0.29 -11.23 -1.71
N HIS A 26 0.88 -10.05 -1.84
CA HIS A 26 2.29 -9.81 -1.61
C HIS A 26 2.47 -8.76 -0.51
N ARG A 27 3.44 -9.01 0.37
CA ARG A 27 3.91 -8.01 1.35
C ARG A 27 4.83 -7.01 0.65
N LEU A 28 5.05 -5.87 1.28
CA LEU A 28 6.05 -4.90 0.84
C LEU A 28 7.46 -5.53 0.85
N GLY A 29 8.29 -5.08 -0.08
CA GLY A 29 9.67 -5.52 -0.20
C GLY A 29 10.58 -4.90 0.86
N LEU A 30 11.78 -5.46 0.99
CA LEU A 30 12.81 -4.90 1.88
C LEU A 30 13.29 -3.54 1.36
N GLY A 31 13.59 -2.61 2.27
CA GLY A 31 14.05 -1.25 2.01
C GLY A 31 12.96 -0.21 1.73
N GLN A 32 11.72 -0.45 2.17
CA GLN A 32 10.62 0.52 2.01
C GLN A 32 10.30 1.20 3.33
N ASP A 33 9.78 2.44 3.31
CA ASP A 33 9.51 3.17 4.56
C ASP A 33 8.43 2.50 5.42
N LEU A 34 7.50 1.80 4.78
CA LEU A 34 6.45 1.00 5.44
C LEU A 34 6.86 -0.44 5.74
N GLU A 35 8.14 -0.78 5.63
CA GLU A 35 8.64 -2.14 5.81
C GLU A 35 8.60 -2.56 7.29
N PHE A 36 7.95 -3.71 7.54
CA PHE A 36 7.80 -4.42 8.83
C PHE A 36 7.21 -3.62 10.01
N ASP A 37 6.25 -4.24 10.69
CA ASP A 37 5.62 -3.82 11.95
C ASP A 37 4.85 -2.49 11.99
N ALA A 38 4.96 -1.62 10.98
CA ALA A 38 4.16 -0.40 10.93
C ALA A 38 2.65 -0.71 10.94
N ILE A 39 1.91 0.08 11.71
CA ILE A 39 0.45 -0.02 11.83
C ILE A 39 -0.16 0.97 10.84
N THR A 40 -0.71 0.45 9.75
CA THR A 40 -1.43 1.29 8.78
C THR A 40 -2.88 1.41 9.19
N ARG A 41 -3.36 2.65 9.40
CA ARG A 41 -4.73 2.93 9.85
C ARG A 41 -5.63 3.43 8.74
N SER A 42 -5.06 3.96 7.66
CA SER A 42 -5.83 4.55 6.57
C SER A 42 -5.07 4.48 5.25
N LEU A 43 -5.82 4.33 4.17
CA LEU A 43 -5.36 4.44 2.78
C LEU A 43 -6.27 5.40 2.05
N SER A 44 -5.70 6.27 1.21
CA SER A 44 -6.46 7.20 0.37
C SER A 44 -5.76 7.39 -0.97
N PHE A 45 -6.55 7.47 -2.05
CA PHE A 45 -6.05 7.70 -3.40
C PHE A 45 -6.11 9.20 -3.72
N HIS A 46 -5.14 9.70 -4.47
CA HIS A 46 -5.21 11.06 -5.00
C HIS A 46 -6.35 11.16 -6.04
N PRO A 47 -7.25 12.16 -5.94
CA PRO A 47 -8.47 12.20 -6.75
C PRO A 47 -8.23 12.45 -8.24
N GLY A 48 -7.12 13.09 -8.60
CA GLY A 48 -6.74 13.36 -9.99
C GLY A 48 -5.63 12.46 -10.55
N VAL A 49 -4.99 11.65 -9.71
CA VAL A 49 -3.85 10.80 -10.08
C VAL A 49 -3.95 9.48 -9.30
N PRO A 50 -4.81 8.53 -9.74
CA PRO A 50 -5.16 7.35 -8.94
C PRO A 50 -3.99 6.43 -8.59
N GLU A 51 -2.86 6.57 -9.28
CA GLU A 51 -1.59 5.87 -9.00
C GLU A 51 -0.94 6.34 -7.70
N VAL A 52 -1.25 7.57 -7.25
CA VAL A 52 -0.74 8.14 -6.01
C VAL A 52 -1.63 7.74 -4.84
N ILE A 53 -1.03 7.11 -3.83
CA ILE A 53 -1.72 6.64 -2.63
C ILE A 53 -1.00 7.14 -1.39
N TYR A 54 -1.78 7.56 -0.41
CA TYR A 54 -1.31 7.98 0.91
C TYR A 54 -1.66 6.90 1.93
N ALA A 55 -0.69 6.57 2.79
CA ALA A 55 -0.87 5.69 3.94
C ALA A 55 -0.63 6.47 5.23
N GLY A 56 -1.67 6.56 6.06
CA GLY A 56 -1.54 7.10 7.42
C GLY A 56 -1.14 5.99 8.37
N THR A 57 0.06 6.08 8.93
CA THR A 57 0.65 5.06 9.80
C THR A 57 1.15 5.63 11.12
N ASP A 58 1.57 4.77 12.03
CA ASP A 58 2.18 5.14 13.31
C ASP A 58 3.62 5.66 13.20
N ILE A 59 4.29 5.41 12.07
CA ILE A 59 5.61 5.97 11.76
C ILE A 59 5.55 7.26 10.95
N GLY A 60 4.35 7.69 10.54
CA GLY A 60 4.13 8.91 9.80
C GLY A 60 3.24 8.73 8.57
N LEU A 61 3.29 9.72 7.69
CA LEU A 61 2.63 9.69 6.39
C LEU A 61 3.59 9.10 5.37
N CYS A 62 3.18 8.00 4.72
CA CYS A 62 3.91 7.43 3.59
C CYS A 62 3.13 7.63 2.29
N VAL A 63 3.84 7.73 1.18
CA VAL A 63 3.28 7.92 -0.15
C VAL A 63 3.80 6.87 -1.12
N SER A 64 2.90 6.36 -1.96
CA SER A 64 3.24 5.60 -3.15
C SER A 64 2.84 6.41 -4.37
N HIS A 65 3.65 6.34 -5.42
CA HIS A 65 3.38 6.96 -6.73
C HIS A 65 3.12 5.92 -7.84
N ASP A 66 3.03 4.64 -7.48
CA ASP A 66 2.96 3.52 -8.43
C ASP A 66 1.94 2.46 -8.01
N THR A 67 0.80 2.90 -7.50
CA THR A 67 -0.32 2.03 -7.09
C THR A 67 0.09 1.02 -5.99
N GLY A 68 0.91 1.47 -5.04
CA GLY A 68 1.32 0.72 -3.85
C GLY A 68 2.45 -0.27 -4.09
N GLY A 69 3.21 -0.14 -5.18
CA GLY A 69 4.39 -0.98 -5.46
C GLY A 69 5.59 -0.60 -4.61
N HIS A 70 5.82 0.71 -4.45
CA HIS A 70 6.86 1.30 -3.63
C HIS A 70 6.30 2.43 -2.76
N TRP A 71 6.87 2.57 -1.57
CA TRP A 71 6.49 3.57 -0.57
C TRP A 71 7.70 4.40 -0.12
N ARG A 72 7.47 5.68 0.13
CA ARG A 72 8.39 6.68 0.72
C ARG A 72 7.65 7.57 1.72
#